data_AF-Q02YN4-F1
#
_entry.id   AF-Q02YN4-F1
#
_cell.length_a   1.000
_cell.length_b   1.000
_cell.length_c   1.000
_cell.angle_alpha   90.00
_cell.angle_beta   90.00
_cell.angle_gamma   90.00
#
_symmetry.space_group_name_H-M   'P 1'
#
loop_
_entity.id
_entity.type
_entity.pdbx_description
1 polymer ?
#
loop_
_entity_poly.entity_id
_entity_poly.type
_entity_poly.pdbx_seq_one_letter_code
_entity_poly.pdbx_strand_id
1 'polypeptide(L)'
;MDIINKDNKPTFDKSCELLYSLTSNRIRERYELWSKDYVKNHGKMEGHRNKGTAFDFYPEDRNLVNRILKNKRNEDNPYLITPKILPVIVEKLGFNDKAEVFWGDNIKQYLEKLIKTMLQDVNHLYSYRKHWTDFLSANESIDSLYYTFFSENQENLDYLEDKFLDFTYNNLNKKTFVECDDVLEFMSESEKISQNNCAVYLDFKNLSNKLKVFTDEVLIPIIDYEIQERFITDMVKNSEEPNVVFEHDEKFEEIKNKLKKLKLKSKKLT
;
A
#
# COMPACT_ATOMS: atom_id res chain seq x y z
N MET A 1 -0.22 -38.20 -2.56
CA MET A 1 1.09 -37.52 -2.60
C MET A 1 0.79 -36.04 -2.62
N ASP A 2 0.80 -35.44 -1.44
CA ASP A 2 0.52 -34.01 -1.26
C ASP A 2 1.68 -33.22 -1.81
N ILE A 3 1.45 -32.51 -2.91
CA ILE A 3 2.37 -31.47 -3.37
C ILE A 3 2.20 -30.33 -2.38
N ILE A 4 3.06 -30.30 -1.37
CA ILE A 4 3.30 -29.12 -0.55
C ILE A 4 3.82 -28.05 -1.52
N ASN A 5 2.93 -27.24 -2.08
CA ASN A 5 3.31 -25.98 -2.69
C ASN A 5 3.96 -25.15 -1.59
N LYS A 6 5.29 -25.15 -1.54
CA LYS A 6 6.03 -24.08 -0.88
C LYS A 6 5.67 -22.81 -1.63
N ASP A 7 4.67 -22.09 -1.15
CA ASP A 7 4.40 -20.74 -1.63
C ASP A 7 5.69 -19.94 -1.46
N ASN A 8 6.28 -19.54 -2.59
CA ASN A 8 7.45 -18.68 -2.59
C ASN A 8 7.07 -17.39 -1.85
N LYS A 9 7.97 -16.91 -0.97
CA LYS A 9 7.74 -15.67 -0.23
C LYS A 9 7.46 -14.53 -1.23
N PRO A 10 6.41 -13.71 -1.02
CA PRO A 10 6.11 -12.61 -1.95
C PRO A 10 7.26 -11.61 -1.97
N THR A 11 7.70 -11.23 -3.16
CA THR A 11 8.85 -10.33 -3.38
C THR A 11 8.44 -8.89 -3.62
N PHE A 12 7.20 -8.63 -4.06
CA PHE A 12 6.69 -7.28 -4.37
C PHE A 12 7.59 -6.48 -5.32
N ASP A 13 8.23 -7.17 -6.28
CA ASP A 13 9.25 -6.56 -7.13
C ASP A 13 8.66 -5.44 -8.00
N LYS A 14 7.46 -5.64 -8.58
CA LYS A 14 6.83 -4.61 -9.44
C LYS A 14 6.41 -3.41 -8.60
N SER A 15 5.86 -3.63 -7.40
CA SER A 15 5.51 -2.54 -6.48
C SER A 15 6.73 -1.77 -6.02
N CYS A 16 7.85 -2.45 -5.75
CA CYS A 16 9.12 -1.79 -5.44
C CYS A 16 9.59 -0.93 -6.62
N GLU A 17 9.61 -1.46 -7.84
CA GLU A 17 9.98 -0.72 -9.05
C GLU A 17 9.10 0.52 -9.29
N LEU A 18 7.80 0.40 -9.03
CA LEU A 18 6.87 1.53 -9.12
C LEU A 18 7.26 2.63 -8.14
N LEU A 19 7.49 2.30 -6.87
CA LEU A 19 7.86 3.28 -5.83
C LEU A 19 9.22 3.92 -6.10
N TYR A 20 10.21 3.16 -6.59
CA TYR A 20 11.49 3.69 -7.03
C TYR A 20 11.32 4.64 -8.22
N SER A 21 10.48 4.28 -9.20
CA SER A 21 10.20 5.13 -10.36
C SER A 21 9.52 6.44 -9.96
N LEU A 22 8.51 6.38 -9.08
CA LEU A 22 7.82 7.56 -8.55
C LEU A 22 8.81 8.48 -7.81
N THR A 23 9.68 7.91 -6.99
CA THR A 23 10.72 8.64 -6.26
C THR A 23 11.72 9.31 -7.19
N SER A 24 12.20 8.56 -8.19
CA SER A 24 13.11 9.08 -9.22
C SER A 24 12.48 10.25 -9.98
N ASN A 25 11.21 10.13 -10.36
CA ASN A 25 10.48 11.16 -11.10
C ASN A 25 10.30 12.43 -10.26
N ARG A 26 9.84 12.32 -9.01
CA ARG A 26 9.68 13.47 -8.11
C ARG A 26 11.00 14.22 -7.89
N ILE A 27 12.10 13.50 -7.65
CA ILE A 27 13.44 14.10 -7.52
C ILE A 27 13.86 14.76 -8.83
N ARG A 28 13.58 14.14 -9.98
CA ARG A 28 13.89 14.70 -11.30
C ARG A 28 13.17 16.01 -11.55
N GLU A 29 11.87 16.07 -11.29
CA GLU A 29 11.08 17.29 -11.47
C GLU A 29 11.63 18.44 -10.63
N ARG A 30 11.89 18.21 -9.34
CA ARG A 30 12.47 19.24 -8.46
C ARG A 30 13.91 19.61 -8.87
N TYR A 31 14.72 18.63 -9.31
CA TYR A 31 16.07 18.87 -9.81
C TYR A 31 16.07 19.72 -11.08
N GLU A 32 15.16 19.46 -12.01
CA GLU A 32 15.02 20.25 -13.23
C GLU A 32 14.64 21.70 -12.93
N LEU A 33 13.73 21.93 -11.98
CA LEU A 33 13.38 23.27 -11.49
C LEU A 33 14.60 23.97 -10.86
N TRP A 34 15.22 23.33 -9.88
CA TRP A 34 16.43 23.83 -9.23
C TRP A 34 17.53 24.17 -10.24
N SER A 35 17.76 23.31 -11.23
CA SER A 35 18.81 23.50 -12.24
C SER A 35 18.55 24.71 -13.13
N LYS A 36 17.28 24.99 -13.47
CA LYS A 36 16.89 26.18 -14.24
C LYS A 36 17.12 27.45 -13.43
N ASP A 37 16.73 27.44 -12.15
CA ASP A 37 16.91 28.59 -11.25
C ASP A 37 18.40 28.86 -10.98
N TYR A 38 19.20 27.81 -10.79
CA TYR A 38 20.65 27.93 -10.63
C TYR A 38 21.30 28.61 -11.85
N VAL A 39 20.97 28.13 -13.07
CA VAL A 39 21.50 28.72 -14.31
C VAL A 39 21.06 30.17 -14.49
N LYS A 40 19.82 30.50 -14.10
CA LYS A 40 19.31 31.88 -14.15
C LYS A 40 20.07 32.81 -13.22
N ASN A 41 20.41 32.35 -12.01
CA ASN A 41 20.99 33.19 -10.95
C ASN A 41 22.53 33.22 -10.98
N HIS A 42 23.18 32.20 -11.52
CA HIS A 42 24.65 32.04 -11.50
C HIS A 42 25.30 31.96 -12.89
N GLY A 43 24.51 32.08 -13.97
CA GLY A 43 25.00 31.99 -15.35
C GLY A 43 25.10 30.57 -15.88
N LYS A 44 25.79 30.38 -17.02
CA LYS A 44 26.00 29.04 -17.59
C LYS A 44 26.83 28.19 -16.63
N MET A 45 26.45 26.92 -16.45
CA MET A 45 27.38 25.92 -15.98
C MET A 45 28.49 25.77 -17.05
N GLU A 46 29.61 26.48 -16.90
CA GLU A 46 30.72 26.41 -17.85
C GLU A 46 31.35 25.00 -17.82
N GLY A 47 31.38 24.32 -18.98
CA GLY A 47 32.08 23.03 -19.17
C GLY A 47 31.23 21.78 -19.46
N HIS A 48 29.90 21.88 -19.60
CA HIS A 48 29.04 20.68 -19.60
C HIS A 48 28.51 20.26 -20.98
N ARG A 49 29.26 19.42 -21.69
CA ARG A 49 28.70 18.62 -22.81
C ARG A 49 27.79 17.47 -22.34
N ASN A 50 27.70 17.22 -21.03
CA ASN A 50 26.81 16.22 -20.45
C ASN A 50 25.93 16.85 -19.37
N LYS A 51 24.61 16.81 -19.57
CA LYS A 51 23.54 17.30 -18.68
C LYS A 51 23.43 16.58 -17.32
N GLY A 52 24.52 16.05 -16.76
CA GLY A 52 24.44 14.95 -15.79
C GLY A 52 25.10 15.14 -14.43
N THR A 53 25.95 16.15 -14.23
CA THR A 53 26.69 16.25 -12.96
C THR A 53 26.81 17.71 -12.56
N ALA A 54 25.91 18.15 -11.69
CA ALA A 54 26.20 19.28 -10.83
C ALA A 54 27.37 18.85 -9.93
N PHE A 55 28.58 19.30 -10.28
CA PHE A 55 29.80 19.04 -9.51
C PHE A 55 29.66 19.45 -8.04
N ASP A 56 28.71 20.35 -7.75
CA ASP A 56 28.41 20.94 -6.43
C ASP A 56 27.18 20.35 -5.74
N PHE A 57 26.34 19.55 -6.42
CA PHE A 57 25.12 19.02 -5.78
C PHE A 57 25.45 17.93 -4.77
N TYR A 58 26.38 17.04 -5.12
CA TYR A 58 26.91 16.03 -4.21
C TYR A 58 28.37 15.75 -4.57
N PRO A 59 29.32 16.59 -4.11
CA PRO A 59 30.70 16.54 -4.59
C PRO A 59 31.43 15.24 -4.23
N GLU A 60 31.03 14.57 -3.15
CA GLU A 60 31.59 13.28 -2.72
C GLU A 60 31.23 12.12 -3.67
N ASP A 61 30.09 12.17 -4.35
CA ASP A 61 29.68 11.21 -5.38
C ASP A 61 28.82 11.88 -6.46
N ARG A 62 29.51 12.48 -7.43
CA ARG A 62 28.89 13.26 -8.51
C ARG A 62 27.96 12.44 -9.41
N ASN A 63 28.07 11.11 -9.40
CA ASN A 63 27.25 10.22 -10.21
C ASN A 63 26.00 9.71 -9.47
N LEU A 64 25.94 9.85 -8.13
CA LEU A 64 24.82 9.37 -7.32
C LEU A 64 23.50 10.04 -7.72
N VAL A 65 23.51 11.36 -7.89
CA VAL A 65 22.33 12.12 -8.34
C VAL A 65 21.86 11.62 -9.71
N ASN A 66 22.77 11.53 -10.68
CA ASN A 66 22.45 11.07 -12.02
C ASN A 66 21.87 9.64 -12.03
N ARG A 67 22.33 8.77 -11.12
CA ARG A 67 21.77 7.43 -10.92
C ARG A 67 20.35 7.49 -10.39
N ILE A 68 20.10 8.30 -9.35
CA ILE A 68 18.75 8.54 -8.81
C ILE A 68 17.82 9.06 -9.90
N LEU A 69 18.25 10.07 -10.66
CA LEU A 69 17.48 10.67 -11.76
C LEU A 69 17.17 9.69 -12.89
N LYS A 70 17.97 8.64 -13.06
CA LYS A 70 17.76 7.60 -14.08
C LYS A 70 17.12 6.33 -13.54
N ASN A 71 16.67 6.35 -12.28
CA ASN A 71 16.17 5.16 -11.57
C ASN A 71 17.15 3.97 -11.63
N LYS A 72 18.46 4.24 -11.47
CA LYS A 72 19.51 3.21 -11.54
C LYS A 72 20.04 2.88 -10.14
N ARG A 73 19.89 1.63 -9.73
CA ARG A 73 20.58 1.01 -8.59
C ARG A 73 21.80 0.24 -9.10
N ASN A 74 22.81 0.01 -8.25
CA ASN A 74 23.92 -0.89 -8.54
C ASN A 74 23.93 -2.05 -7.53
N GLU A 75 24.64 -3.13 -7.86
CA GLU A 75 24.72 -4.33 -7.01
C GLU A 75 25.24 -4.00 -5.60
N ASP A 76 26.14 -3.02 -5.48
CA ASP A 76 26.71 -2.59 -4.19
C ASP A 76 25.78 -1.68 -3.35
N ASN A 77 24.71 -1.15 -3.94
CA ASN A 77 23.71 -0.35 -3.23
C ASN A 77 22.30 -0.68 -3.74
N PRO A 78 21.57 -1.57 -3.03
CA PRO A 78 20.24 -1.99 -3.45
C PRO A 78 19.19 -0.88 -3.33
N TYR A 79 19.53 0.25 -2.70
CA TYR A 79 18.59 1.34 -2.47
C TYR A 79 18.79 2.49 -3.47
N LEU A 80 17.69 3.00 -4.01
CA LEU A 80 17.73 4.14 -4.91
C LEU A 80 18.36 5.38 -4.26
N ILE A 81 18.03 5.65 -2.99
CA ILE A 81 18.54 6.80 -2.22
C ILE A 81 19.37 6.30 -1.05
N THR A 82 20.61 6.77 -0.93
CA THR A 82 21.46 6.48 0.23
C THR A 82 21.14 7.43 1.40
N PRO A 83 21.34 7.01 2.65
CA PRO A 83 21.14 7.88 3.81
C PRO A 83 21.98 9.17 3.77
N LYS A 84 23.15 9.14 3.12
CA LYS A 84 24.06 10.29 3.07
C LYS A 84 23.60 11.38 2.10
N ILE A 85 22.98 11.02 0.97
CA ILE A 85 22.52 12.02 -0.02
C ILE A 85 21.13 12.58 0.31
N LEU A 86 20.33 11.85 1.09
CA LEU A 86 18.96 12.23 1.43
C LEU A 86 18.85 13.64 2.05
N PRO A 87 19.66 14.06 3.05
CA PRO A 87 19.58 15.42 3.59
C PRO A 87 19.85 16.50 2.54
N VAL A 88 20.80 16.24 1.63
CA VAL A 88 21.16 17.17 0.56
C VAL A 88 20.02 17.30 -0.46
N ILE A 89 19.36 16.19 -0.81
CA ILE A 89 18.17 16.20 -1.67
C ILE A 89 17.06 17.03 -1.02
N VAL A 90 16.77 16.82 0.26
CA VAL A 90 15.73 17.57 0.97
C VAL A 90 16.02 19.07 0.93
N GLU A 91 17.21 19.48 1.36
CA GLU A 91 17.60 20.90 1.43
C GLU A 91 17.64 21.57 0.06
N LYS A 92 18.35 20.96 -0.91
CA LYS A 92 18.61 21.60 -2.22
C LYS A 92 17.40 21.62 -3.13
N LEU A 93 16.53 20.61 -3.04
CA LEU A 93 15.37 20.47 -3.91
C LEU A 93 14.07 20.96 -3.27
N GLY A 94 14.12 21.45 -2.03
CA GLY A 94 12.98 22.05 -1.35
C GLY A 94 11.86 21.06 -1.08
N PHE A 95 12.20 19.84 -0.65
CA PHE A 95 11.24 18.93 -0.03
C PHE A 95 11.01 19.37 1.42
N ASN A 96 9.79 19.20 1.93
CA ASN A 96 9.44 19.57 3.30
C ASN A 96 10.16 18.68 4.32
N ASP A 97 10.28 17.38 4.02
CA ASP A 97 10.96 16.42 4.87
C ASP A 97 11.49 15.22 4.07
N LYS A 98 12.06 14.26 4.79
CA LYS A 98 12.60 13.02 4.23
C LYS A 98 11.52 12.05 3.76
N ALA A 99 10.32 12.08 4.36
CA ALA A 99 9.22 11.20 3.97
C ALA A 99 8.66 11.61 2.60
N GLU A 100 8.52 12.91 2.32
CA GLU A 100 8.10 13.44 1.02
C GLU A 100 9.04 12.95 -0.11
N VAL A 101 10.34 12.81 0.17
CA VAL A 101 11.29 12.27 -0.80
C VAL A 101 10.97 10.81 -1.17
N PHE A 102 10.55 9.98 -0.22
CA PHE A 102 10.22 8.57 -0.51
C PHE A 102 8.80 8.38 -1.02
N TRP A 103 7.83 9.10 -0.46
CA TRP A 103 6.40 8.82 -0.63
C TRP A 103 5.63 9.94 -1.34
N GLY A 104 6.23 11.12 -1.54
CA GLY A 104 5.56 12.29 -2.07
C GLY A 104 4.70 13.01 -1.03
N ASP A 105 4.12 14.13 -1.44
CA ASP A 105 3.22 14.97 -0.64
C ASP A 105 1.74 14.55 -0.79
N ASN A 106 1.41 13.83 -1.86
CA ASN A 106 0.06 13.39 -2.15
C ASN A 106 0.03 11.91 -2.60
N ILE A 107 -0.23 11.01 -1.65
CA ILE A 107 -0.33 9.57 -1.91
C ILE A 107 -1.48 9.20 -2.86
N LYS A 108 -2.57 10.00 -2.87
CA LYS A 108 -3.79 9.70 -3.65
C LYS A 108 -3.49 9.64 -5.15
N GLN A 109 -2.49 10.38 -5.62
CA GLN A 109 -2.11 10.41 -7.04
C GLN A 109 -1.60 9.07 -7.59
N TYR A 110 -1.12 8.18 -6.74
CA TYR A 110 -0.54 6.90 -7.17
C TYR A 110 -1.06 5.68 -6.39
N LEU A 111 -1.86 5.88 -5.34
CA LEU A 111 -2.31 4.81 -4.46
C LEU A 111 -3.03 3.68 -5.21
N GLU A 112 -4.00 4.01 -6.08
CA GLU A 112 -4.71 3.02 -6.89
C GLU A 112 -3.74 2.13 -7.67
N LYS A 113 -2.83 2.77 -8.42
CA LYS A 113 -1.84 2.07 -9.23
C LYS A 113 -0.95 1.19 -8.37
N LEU A 114 -0.56 1.67 -7.19
CA LEU A 114 0.25 0.92 -6.25
C LEU A 114 -0.48 -0.32 -5.72
N ILE A 115 -1.72 -0.17 -5.25
CA ILE A 115 -2.52 -1.29 -4.73
C ILE A 115 -2.75 -2.34 -5.80
N LYS A 116 -3.15 -1.93 -7.01
CA LYS A 116 -3.28 -2.85 -8.15
C LYS A 116 -1.98 -3.60 -8.44
N THR A 117 -0.84 -2.91 -8.41
CA THR A 117 0.48 -3.53 -8.61
C THR A 117 0.82 -4.52 -7.48
N MET A 118 0.50 -4.17 -6.22
CA MET A 118 0.73 -5.06 -5.06
C MET A 118 -0.10 -6.32 -5.15
N LEU A 119 -1.38 -6.20 -5.53
CA LEU A 119 -2.26 -7.35 -5.74
C LEU A 119 -1.77 -8.22 -6.89
N GLN A 120 -1.31 -7.64 -8.00
CA GLN A 120 -0.70 -8.37 -9.10
C GLN A 120 0.57 -9.14 -8.69
N ASP A 121 1.40 -8.56 -7.81
CA ASP A 121 2.61 -9.21 -7.30
C ASP A 121 2.29 -10.47 -6.51
N VAL A 122 1.15 -10.54 -5.82
CA VAL A 122 0.76 -11.70 -5.00
C VAL A 122 -0.29 -12.61 -5.63
N ASN A 123 -0.93 -12.22 -6.74
CA ASN A 123 -2.05 -12.94 -7.34
C ASN A 123 -1.74 -14.39 -7.78
N HIS A 124 -0.46 -14.69 -8.03
CA HIS A 124 -0.01 -16.02 -8.43
C HIS A 124 0.26 -16.95 -7.24
N LEU A 125 0.26 -16.43 -6.01
CA LEU A 125 0.52 -17.18 -4.78
C LEU A 125 -0.80 -17.65 -4.17
N TYR A 126 -0.94 -18.95 -3.91
CA TYR A 126 -2.20 -19.50 -3.40
C TYR A 126 -2.56 -18.92 -2.03
N SER A 127 -1.58 -18.73 -1.15
CA SER A 127 -1.75 -18.09 0.16
C SER A 127 -2.46 -16.74 0.11
N TYR A 128 -2.36 -16.01 -0.99
CA TYR A 128 -3.00 -14.72 -1.21
C TYR A 128 -4.24 -14.86 -2.09
N ARG A 129 -4.12 -15.55 -3.23
CA ARG A 129 -5.20 -15.70 -4.21
C ARG A 129 -6.47 -16.29 -3.60
N LYS A 130 -6.36 -17.19 -2.61
CA LYS A 130 -7.51 -17.79 -1.92
C LYS A 130 -8.49 -16.76 -1.34
N HIS A 131 -7.99 -15.57 -0.95
CA HIS A 131 -8.79 -14.53 -0.34
C HIS A 131 -9.78 -13.88 -1.31
N TRP A 132 -9.58 -14.02 -2.62
CA TRP A 132 -10.47 -13.44 -3.64
C TRP A 132 -10.72 -14.38 -4.82
N THR A 133 -10.43 -15.67 -4.66
CA THR A 133 -10.61 -16.66 -5.74
C THR A 133 -12.09 -16.85 -6.07
N ASP A 134 -12.96 -16.83 -5.06
CA ASP A 134 -14.40 -16.99 -5.28
C ASP A 134 -15.04 -15.74 -5.91
N PHE A 135 -14.34 -14.60 -5.80
CA PHE A 135 -14.72 -13.36 -6.46
C PHE A 135 -14.22 -13.32 -7.90
N LEU A 136 -12.92 -13.54 -8.14
CA LEU A 136 -12.35 -13.54 -9.48
C LEU A 136 -12.79 -14.78 -10.27
N SER A 137 -13.88 -14.65 -11.05
CA SER A 137 -14.15 -15.60 -12.12
C SER A 137 -12.95 -15.68 -13.09
N ALA A 138 -12.83 -16.74 -13.89
CA ALA A 138 -11.66 -16.99 -14.75
C ALA A 138 -11.30 -15.83 -15.71
N ASN A 139 -12.20 -14.86 -15.89
CA ASN A 139 -12.05 -13.69 -16.77
C ASN A 139 -11.98 -12.34 -16.03
N GLU A 140 -12.07 -12.30 -14.70
CA GLU A 140 -12.02 -11.05 -13.93
C GLU A 140 -10.60 -10.61 -13.64
N SER A 141 -10.35 -9.30 -13.76
CA SER A 141 -9.03 -8.71 -13.60
C SER A 141 -8.85 -8.11 -12.21
N ILE A 142 -7.59 -7.84 -11.85
CA ILE A 142 -7.25 -7.05 -10.65
C ILE A 142 -7.90 -5.65 -10.67
N ASP A 143 -8.22 -5.12 -11.85
CA ASP A 143 -8.96 -3.85 -11.96
C ASP A 143 -10.40 -3.99 -11.44
N SER A 144 -11.10 -5.08 -11.79
CA SER A 144 -12.45 -5.36 -11.27
C SER A 144 -12.42 -5.52 -9.75
N LEU A 145 -11.44 -6.28 -9.24
CA LEU A 145 -11.26 -6.47 -7.80
C LEU A 145 -11.04 -5.14 -7.07
N TYR A 146 -10.12 -4.30 -7.57
CA TYR A 146 -9.87 -3.00 -6.97
C TYR A 146 -11.12 -2.11 -7.00
N TYR A 147 -11.81 -2.08 -8.14
CA TYR A 147 -13.00 -1.27 -8.31
C TYR A 147 -14.09 -1.67 -7.30
N THR A 148 -14.36 -2.97 -7.17
CA THR A 148 -15.41 -3.48 -6.29
C THR A 148 -15.13 -3.29 -4.80
N PHE A 149 -13.89 -3.46 -4.35
CA PHE A 149 -13.57 -3.38 -2.92
C PHE A 149 -13.20 -1.98 -2.44
N PHE A 150 -12.71 -1.12 -3.33
CA PHE A 150 -12.23 0.21 -2.96
C PHE A 150 -12.97 1.33 -3.70
N SER A 151 -13.13 1.26 -5.02
CA SER A 151 -13.74 2.39 -5.76
C SER A 151 -15.26 2.51 -5.58
N GLU A 152 -15.99 1.40 -5.47
CA GLU A 152 -17.44 1.41 -5.21
C GLU A 152 -17.75 1.73 -3.74
N ASN A 153 -16.79 1.50 -2.83
CA ASN A 153 -16.93 1.71 -1.40
C ASN A 153 -16.00 2.84 -0.93
N GLN A 154 -16.50 4.08 -0.98
CA GLN A 154 -15.72 5.26 -0.61
C GLN A 154 -15.16 5.19 0.83
N GLU A 155 -15.88 4.56 1.77
CA GLU A 155 -15.40 4.40 3.15
C GLU A 155 -14.14 3.53 3.20
N ASN A 156 -14.08 2.47 2.38
CA ASN A 156 -12.87 1.64 2.26
C ASN A 156 -11.71 2.37 1.60
N LEU A 157 -11.99 3.19 0.59
CA LEU A 157 -10.94 3.99 -0.05
C LEU A 157 -10.36 5.01 0.92
N ASP A 158 -11.20 5.75 1.64
CA ASP A 158 -10.77 6.72 2.64
C ASP A 158 -9.98 6.02 3.76
N TYR A 159 -10.46 4.87 4.25
CA TYR A 159 -9.76 4.06 5.25
C TYR A 159 -8.40 3.57 4.74
N LEU A 160 -8.33 3.09 3.50
CA LEU A 160 -7.09 2.61 2.87
C LEU A 160 -6.08 3.75 2.71
N GLU A 161 -6.54 4.94 2.29
CA GLU A 161 -5.70 6.14 2.18
C GLU A 161 -5.09 6.51 3.53
N ASP A 162 -5.92 6.56 4.59
CA ASP A 162 -5.47 6.87 5.94
C ASP A 162 -4.44 5.85 6.44
N LYS A 163 -4.71 4.55 6.26
CA LYS A 163 -3.77 3.49 6.67
C LYS A 163 -2.48 3.50 5.87
N PHE A 164 -2.54 3.84 4.58
CA PHE A 164 -1.34 3.97 3.78
C PHE A 164 -0.51 5.19 4.22
N LEU A 165 -1.16 6.30 4.58
CA LEU A 165 -0.48 7.46 5.14
C LEU A 165 0.23 7.11 6.45
N ASP A 166 -0.47 6.49 7.40
CA ASP A 166 0.12 5.98 8.65
C ASP A 166 1.34 5.09 8.36
N PHE A 167 1.19 4.17 7.40
CA PHE A 167 2.24 3.26 6.96
C PHE A 167 3.50 4.02 6.51
N THR A 168 3.36 5.09 5.70
CA THR A 168 4.52 5.89 5.27
C THR A 168 5.29 6.53 6.44
N TYR A 169 4.61 6.81 7.55
CA TYR A 169 5.17 7.33 8.81
C TYR A 169 5.53 6.24 9.83
N ASN A 170 5.80 5.02 9.35
CA ASN A 170 6.21 3.88 10.18
C ASN A 170 5.20 3.51 11.27
N ASN A 171 3.91 3.82 11.04
CA ASN A 171 2.81 3.45 11.92
C ASN A 171 1.91 2.45 11.21
N LEU A 172 1.43 1.45 11.94
CA LEU A 172 0.47 0.47 11.44
C LEU A 172 -0.64 0.32 12.46
N ASN A 173 -1.82 0.80 12.09
CA ASN A 173 -3.01 0.66 12.89
C ASN A 173 -3.78 -0.57 12.41
N LYS A 174 -3.64 -1.68 13.13
CA LYS A 174 -4.30 -2.95 12.84
C LYS A 174 -5.76 -2.90 13.29
N LYS A 175 -6.64 -3.53 12.51
CA LYS A 175 -7.96 -3.95 12.99
C LYS A 175 -7.84 -5.37 13.50
N THR A 176 -8.00 -5.56 14.81
CA THR A 176 -8.10 -6.89 15.41
C THR A 176 -9.56 -7.19 15.72
N PHE A 177 -10.00 -8.38 15.34
CA PHE A 177 -11.32 -8.90 15.69
C PHE A 177 -11.21 -9.57 17.05
N VAL A 178 -11.96 -9.07 18.02
CA VAL A 178 -12.08 -9.74 19.32
C VAL A 178 -13.54 -10.10 19.54
N GLU A 179 -13.78 -11.38 19.81
CA GLU A 179 -15.09 -11.85 20.21
C GLU A 179 -15.28 -11.55 21.70
N CYS A 180 -16.15 -10.60 22.00
CA CYS A 180 -16.56 -10.23 23.35
C CYS A 180 -18.05 -10.58 23.49
N ASP A 181 -18.39 -11.55 24.34
CA ASP A 181 -19.78 -11.92 24.66
C ASP A 181 -20.69 -12.16 23.43
N ASP A 182 -20.25 -13.02 22.51
CA ASP A 182 -20.96 -13.33 21.24
C ASP A 182 -21.09 -12.12 20.28
N VAL A 183 -20.33 -11.04 20.49
CA VAL A 183 -20.26 -9.87 19.62
C VAL A 183 -18.83 -9.72 19.09
N LEU A 184 -18.69 -9.61 17.77
CA LEU A 184 -17.44 -9.20 17.13
C LEU A 184 -17.22 -7.70 17.40
N GLU A 185 -16.26 -7.38 18.26
CA GLU A 185 -15.83 -6.01 18.54
C GLU A 185 -14.55 -5.68 17.79
N PHE A 186 -14.47 -4.44 17.29
CA PHE A 186 -13.29 -3.92 16.62
C PHE A 186 -12.35 -3.29 17.64
N MET A 187 -11.15 -3.88 17.80
CA MET A 187 -10.07 -3.23 18.49
C MET A 187 -9.07 -2.66 17.48
N SER A 188 -8.59 -1.44 17.75
CA SER A 188 -7.53 -0.80 16.97
C SER A 188 -6.24 -0.83 17.78
N GLU A 189 -5.24 -1.56 17.29
CA GLU A 189 -3.91 -1.60 17.90
C GLU A 189 -2.92 -0.88 16.99
N SER A 190 -2.15 0.05 17.55
CA SER A 190 -1.09 0.78 16.84
C SER A 190 0.26 0.15 17.09
N GLU A 191 0.95 -0.23 16.03
CA GLU A 191 2.28 -0.83 16.08
C GLU A 191 3.24 -0.15 15.11
N LYS A 192 4.53 -0.12 15.46
CA LYS A 192 5.57 0.34 14.54
C LYS A 192 6.02 -0.80 13.63
N ILE A 193 6.05 -0.53 12.32
CA ILE A 193 6.44 -1.52 11.29
C ILE A 193 7.94 -1.85 11.40
N SER A 194 8.76 -0.84 11.66
CA SER A 194 10.18 -1.00 12.00
C SER A 194 10.41 -0.56 13.44
N GLN A 195 10.60 -1.55 14.32
CA GLN A 195 11.02 -1.33 15.71
C GLN A 195 12.49 -0.90 15.81
N ASN A 196 13.31 -1.29 14.83
CA ASN A 196 14.71 -0.90 14.79
C ASN A 196 14.84 0.59 14.40
N ASN A 197 15.52 1.33 15.27
CA ASN A 197 15.96 2.73 15.11
C ASN A 197 14.92 3.84 15.36
N CYS A 198 13.74 3.57 15.92
CA CYS A 198 12.72 4.60 16.20
C CYS A 198 12.43 5.52 14.99
N ALA A 199 12.54 4.99 13.77
CA ALA A 199 12.38 5.79 12.57
C ALA A 199 10.96 6.39 12.52
N VAL A 200 10.88 7.69 12.24
CA VAL A 200 9.61 8.44 12.16
C VAL A 200 8.91 8.22 10.81
N TYR A 201 9.62 7.66 9.82
CA TYR A 201 9.09 7.37 8.49
C TYR A 201 9.74 6.12 7.92
N LEU A 202 9.09 5.51 6.92
CA LEU A 202 9.64 4.36 6.21
C LEU A 202 10.57 4.82 5.07
N ASP A 203 11.83 4.40 5.13
CA ASP A 203 12.73 4.42 3.97
C ASP A 203 12.51 3.19 3.09
N PHE A 204 13.30 3.06 2.02
CA PHE A 204 13.27 1.89 1.15
C PHE A 204 14.12 0.70 1.65
N LYS A 205 14.65 0.76 2.87
CA LYS A 205 15.31 -0.41 3.49
C LYS A 205 14.27 -1.49 3.71
N ASN A 206 14.51 -2.70 3.20
CA ASN A 206 13.59 -3.83 3.29
C ASN A 206 12.18 -3.51 2.75
N LEU A 207 12.07 -2.66 1.72
CA LEU A 207 10.79 -2.19 1.17
C LEU A 207 9.81 -3.33 0.86
N SER A 208 10.27 -4.38 0.19
CA SER A 208 9.48 -5.59 -0.09
C SER A 208 8.83 -6.19 1.16
N ASN A 209 9.58 -6.34 2.27
CA ASN A 209 9.02 -6.86 3.52
C ASN A 209 8.01 -5.88 4.14
N LYS A 210 8.25 -4.57 4.04
CA LYS A 210 7.30 -3.56 4.54
C LYS A 210 5.99 -3.60 3.74
N LEU A 211 6.07 -3.74 2.41
CA LEU A 211 4.89 -3.91 1.56
C LEU A 211 4.13 -5.20 1.88
N LYS A 212 4.86 -6.31 2.15
CA LYS A 212 4.24 -7.55 2.64
C LYS A 212 3.42 -7.32 3.92
N VAL A 213 4.00 -6.64 4.91
CA VAL A 213 3.29 -6.32 6.16
C VAL A 213 2.04 -5.49 5.87
N PHE A 214 2.13 -4.46 5.03
CA PHE A 214 0.94 -3.69 4.66
C PHE A 214 -0.13 -4.54 3.95
N THR A 215 0.29 -5.43 3.05
CA THR A 215 -0.64 -6.34 2.38
C THR A 215 -1.34 -7.23 3.40
N ASP A 216 -0.58 -7.93 4.24
CA ASP A 216 -1.12 -8.92 5.17
C ASP A 216 -2.01 -8.29 6.25
N GLU A 217 -1.63 -7.12 6.76
CA GLU A 217 -2.25 -6.52 7.94
C GLU A 217 -3.30 -5.45 7.60
N VAL A 218 -3.37 -4.99 6.34
CA VAL A 218 -4.32 -3.94 5.91
C VAL A 218 -5.11 -4.38 4.68
N LEU A 219 -4.45 -4.71 3.58
CA LEU A 219 -5.16 -5.00 2.32
C LEU A 219 -6.00 -6.27 2.41
N ILE A 220 -5.43 -7.36 2.91
CA ILE A 220 -6.14 -8.64 3.04
C ILE A 220 -7.34 -8.51 3.97
N PRO A 221 -7.23 -7.93 5.19
CA PRO A 221 -8.38 -7.73 6.05
C PRO A 221 -9.52 -6.92 5.43
N ILE A 222 -9.23 -5.90 4.62
CA ILE A 222 -10.28 -5.13 3.92
C ILE A 222 -11.00 -6.04 2.90
N ILE A 223 -10.25 -6.81 2.11
CA ILE A 223 -10.82 -7.72 1.12
C ILE A 223 -11.66 -8.81 1.78
N ASP A 224 -11.15 -9.43 2.84
CA ASP A 224 -11.86 -10.49 3.58
C ASP A 224 -13.16 -9.97 4.18
N TYR A 225 -13.14 -8.76 4.77
CA TYR A 225 -14.33 -8.11 5.30
C TYR A 225 -15.40 -7.89 4.23
N GLU A 226 -15.01 -7.36 3.07
CA GLU A 226 -15.95 -7.09 1.96
C GLU A 226 -16.59 -8.37 1.41
N ILE A 227 -15.81 -9.45 1.30
CA ILE A 227 -16.32 -10.74 0.84
C ILE A 227 -17.30 -11.33 1.84
N GLN A 228 -17.01 -11.22 3.14
CA GLN A 228 -17.91 -11.66 4.20
C GLN A 228 -19.23 -10.86 4.20
N GLU A 229 -19.17 -9.53 4.12
CA GLU A 229 -20.34 -8.66 4.09
C GLU A 229 -21.24 -8.96 2.87
N ARG A 230 -20.63 -9.23 1.71
CA ARG A 230 -21.36 -9.64 0.49
C ARG A 230 -22.04 -10.99 0.68
N PHE A 231 -21.30 -11.99 1.18
CA PHE A 231 -21.86 -13.32 1.45
C PHE A 231 -23.06 -13.25 2.41
N ILE A 232 -22.94 -12.50 3.50
CA ILE A 232 -24.04 -12.27 4.45
C ILE A 232 -25.22 -11.57 3.77
N THR A 233 -24.95 -10.55 2.96
CA THR A 233 -25.99 -9.80 2.26
C THR A 233 -26.79 -10.68 1.29
N ASP A 234 -26.11 -11.55 0.55
CA ASP A 234 -26.74 -12.47 -0.39
C ASP A 234 -27.55 -13.57 0.33
N MET A 235 -27.03 -14.10 1.44
CA MET A 235 -27.79 -15.03 2.28
C MET A 235 -29.08 -14.39 2.83
N VAL A 236 -29.01 -13.12 3.28
CA VAL A 236 -30.20 -12.41 3.78
C VAL A 236 -31.22 -12.21 2.67
N LYS A 237 -30.80 -11.76 1.48
CA LYS A 237 -31.69 -11.58 0.32
C LYS A 237 -32.38 -12.88 -0.09
N ASN A 238 -31.62 -13.98 -0.17
CA ASN A 238 -32.15 -15.29 -0.54
C ASN A 238 -33.08 -15.89 0.53
N SER A 239 -32.97 -15.44 1.79
CA SER A 239 -33.87 -15.84 2.88
C SER A 239 -35.20 -15.06 2.91
N GLU A 240 -35.30 -13.96 2.16
CA GLU A 240 -36.52 -13.13 2.02
C GLU A 240 -37.34 -13.51 0.77
N GLU A 241 -36.80 -14.36 -0.12
CA GLU A 241 -37.57 -14.99 -1.20
C GLU A 241 -38.38 -16.20 -0.67
N PRO A 242 -39.70 -16.29 -0.91
CA PRO A 242 -40.58 -17.18 -0.15
C PRO A 242 -40.53 -18.67 -0.52
N ASN A 243 -39.48 -19.20 -1.16
CA ASN A 243 -39.49 -20.59 -1.67
C ASN A 243 -38.14 -21.32 -1.65
N VAL A 244 -37.35 -21.20 -0.58
CA VAL A 244 -36.34 -22.22 -0.27
C VAL A 244 -36.52 -22.70 1.15
N VAL A 245 -37.17 -23.87 1.28
CA VAL A 245 -37.19 -24.64 2.52
C VAL A 245 -35.77 -25.17 2.73
N PHE A 246 -34.95 -24.39 3.43
CA PHE A 246 -33.79 -24.97 4.10
C PHE A 246 -34.32 -25.78 5.27
N GLU A 247 -33.95 -27.07 5.33
CA GLU A 247 -34.21 -27.89 6.51
C GLU A 247 -33.77 -27.11 7.76
N HIS A 248 -34.66 -27.05 8.75
CA HIS A 248 -34.49 -26.34 10.00
C HIS A 248 -33.19 -26.78 10.71
N ASP A 249 -32.08 -26.12 10.41
CA ASP A 249 -30.85 -26.21 11.16
C ASP A 249 -30.91 -25.12 12.24
N GLU A 250 -31.00 -25.50 13.51
CA GLU A 250 -31.09 -24.57 14.65
C GLU A 250 -29.94 -23.55 14.65
N LYS A 251 -28.78 -23.91 14.09
CA LYS A 251 -27.65 -22.99 13.88
C LYS A 251 -27.96 -21.85 12.91
N PHE A 252 -28.80 -22.09 11.91
CA PHE A 252 -29.18 -21.07 10.92
C PHE A 252 -30.05 -19.98 11.56
N GLU A 253 -31.03 -20.37 12.38
CA GLU A 253 -31.84 -19.41 13.12
C GLU A 253 -31.05 -18.69 14.22
N GLU A 254 -30.04 -19.34 14.81
CA GLU A 254 -29.13 -18.68 15.76
C GLU A 254 -28.29 -17.58 15.07
N ILE A 255 -27.69 -17.87 13.92
CA ILE A 255 -26.88 -16.92 13.14
C ILE A 255 -27.75 -15.76 12.62
N LYS A 256 -28.95 -16.06 12.12
CA LYS A 256 -29.92 -15.05 11.65
C LYS A 256 -30.35 -14.10 12.78
N ASN A 257 -30.54 -14.63 13.98
CA ASN A 257 -30.90 -13.83 15.15
C ASN A 257 -29.71 -13.00 15.68
N LYS A 258 -28.47 -13.52 15.63
CA LYS A 258 -27.26 -12.75 15.94
C LYS A 258 -27.08 -11.57 14.96
N LEU A 259 -27.28 -11.79 13.66
CA LEU A 259 -27.17 -10.76 12.61
C LEU A 259 -28.26 -9.69 12.67
N LYS A 260 -29.52 -10.04 12.99
CA LYS A 260 -30.60 -9.07 13.20
C LYS A 260 -30.32 -8.12 14.38
N LYS A 261 -29.67 -8.63 15.44
CA LYS A 261 -29.29 -7.81 16.61
C LYS A 261 -28.17 -6.82 16.27
N LEU A 262 -27.22 -7.19 15.40
CA LEU A 262 -26.13 -6.32 14.94
C LEU A 262 -26.65 -5.14 14.10
N LYS A 263 -27.57 -5.39 13.15
CA LYS A 263 -28.20 -4.32 12.32
C LYS A 263 -29.04 -3.33 13.13
N LEU A 264 -29.61 -3.74 14.26
CA LEU A 264 -30.39 -2.85 15.13
C LEU A 264 -29.52 -1.95 16.02
N LYS A 265 -28.27 -2.35 16.30
CA LYS A 265 -27.33 -1.54 17.09
C LYS A 265 -26.61 -0.49 16.24
N SER A 266 -26.26 -0.78 14.99
CA SER A 266 -25.61 0.21 14.11
C SER A 266 -26.51 1.42 13.81
N LYS A 267 -27.83 1.21 13.67
CA LYS A 267 -28.82 2.28 13.49
C LYS A 267 -29.08 3.16 14.73
N LYS A 268 -28.59 2.77 15.91
CA LYS A 268 -28.75 3.54 17.16
C LYS A 268 -27.51 4.38 17.52
N LEU A 269 -26.42 4.24 16.76
CA LEU A 269 -25.14 4.93 17.00
C LEU A 269 -24.86 6.07 15.99
N THR A 270 -25.79 6.34 15.07
CA THR A 270 -25.92 7.58 14.29
C THR A 270 -26.98 8.47 14.89
#